data_AF-A0A1D1VM27-F1
#
_entry.id   AF-A0A1D1VM27-F1
#
_cell.length_a   1.000
_cell.length_b   1.000
_cell.length_c   1.000
_cell.angle_alpha   90.00
_cell.angle_beta   90.00
_cell.angle_gamma   90.00
#
_symmetry.space_group_name_H-M   'P 1'
#
loop_
_entity.id
_entity.type
_entity.pdbx_description
1 polymer ?
#
loop_
_entity_poly.entity_id
_entity_poly.type
_entity_poly.pdbx_seq_one_letter_code
_entity_poly.pdbx_strand_id
1 'polypeptide(L)'
;MGKVRKLRRKFQCLKSKEQADPSNDQIGNGEMGAPQDPTSLIDQLFTPEVLMAAPKITSQLMKQQLADYEERNTIATTLSAKSSTYAQMKKKTKNDLKHQLWQRKFETTQQLRKEEKDRTKREKTAVVGDVQPMMNALTDLSSFLDDVRTEQKKKQEANINSAKAKPMKKQKARAAEELWNIEMMKAVVKDPYYQSNPFSAISTHLKLLYSADNSTSIP
;
A
#
# COMPACT_ATOMS: atom_id res chain seq x y z
N MET A 1 -34.85 -23.66 -37.25
CA MET A 1 -33.52 -24.02 -36.70
C MET A 1 -32.32 -23.78 -37.66
N GLY A 2 -32.50 -23.32 -38.91
CA GLY A 2 -31.40 -23.24 -39.90
C GLY A 2 -30.68 -21.89 -40.09
N LYS A 3 -31.19 -20.78 -39.52
CA LYS A 3 -30.67 -19.42 -39.82
C LYS A 3 -29.49 -19.00 -38.93
N VAL A 4 -29.41 -19.48 -37.69
CA VAL A 4 -28.35 -19.08 -36.72
C VAL A 4 -27.01 -19.77 -37.01
N ARG A 5 -27.01 -20.97 -37.61
CA ARG A 5 -25.79 -21.72 -37.93
C ARG A 5 -24.96 -21.10 -39.07
N LYS A 6 -25.59 -20.39 -40.02
CA LYS A 6 -24.88 -19.75 -41.13
C LYS A 6 -24.04 -18.55 -40.68
N LEU A 7 -24.49 -17.80 -39.67
CA LEU A 7 -23.74 -16.64 -39.16
C LEU A 7 -22.47 -17.06 -38.42
N ARG A 8 -22.52 -18.18 -37.68
CA ARG A 8 -21.37 -18.70 -36.92
C ARG A 8 -20.21 -19.19 -37.81
N ARG A 9 -20.50 -19.74 -38.99
CA ARG A 9 -19.46 -20.17 -39.95
C ARG A 9 -18.69 -19.00 -40.56
N LYS A 10 -19.33 -17.86 -40.82
CA LYS A 10 -18.65 -16.71 -41.45
C LYS A 10 -17.52 -16.14 -40.58
N PHE A 11 -17.65 -16.18 -39.26
CA PHE A 11 -16.63 -15.62 -38.36
C PHE A 11 -15.50 -16.61 -38.02
N GLN A 12 -15.71 -17.92 -38.16
CA GLN A 12 -14.68 -18.92 -37.85
C GLN A 12 -13.66 -19.11 -39.00
N CYS A 13 -14.05 -18.84 -40.26
CA CYS A 13 -13.19 -19.05 -41.44
C CYS A 13 -12.23 -17.89 -41.77
N LEU A 14 -12.27 -16.77 -41.03
CA LEU A 14 -11.38 -15.62 -41.25
C LEU A 14 -10.02 -15.76 -40.53
N LYS A 15 -9.78 -16.87 -39.82
CA LYS A 15 -8.58 -17.07 -38.99
C LYS A 15 -7.51 -17.99 -39.62
N SER A 16 -7.65 -18.34 -40.90
CA SER A 16 -6.74 -19.27 -41.58
C SER A 16 -6.25 -18.78 -42.94
N LYS A 17 -6.05 -17.46 -43.09
CA LYS A 17 -5.43 -16.89 -44.28
C LYS A 17 -4.36 -15.88 -43.89
N GLU A 18 -3.28 -16.40 -43.31
CA GLU A 18 -1.97 -15.74 -43.34
C GLU A 18 -1.21 -16.28 -44.55
N GLN A 19 -0.72 -15.36 -45.35
CA GLN A 19 -0.04 -15.57 -46.62
C GLN A 19 1.39 -16.07 -46.36
N ALA A 20 1.75 -17.14 -47.05
CA ALA A 20 3.12 -17.42 -47.42
C ALA A 20 3.44 -16.60 -48.68
N ASP A 21 4.60 -15.94 -48.71
CA ASP A 21 5.27 -15.53 -49.95
C ASP A 21 6.72 -16.05 -49.94
N PRO A 22 7.30 -16.44 -51.11
CA PRO A 22 8.55 -17.18 -51.19
C PRO A 22 9.74 -16.38 -51.75
N SER A 23 10.94 -16.98 -51.55
CA SER A 23 12.20 -16.86 -52.31
C SER A 23 13.01 -15.55 -52.27
N ASN A 24 14.25 -15.62 -51.77
CA ASN A 24 15.42 -15.71 -52.66
C ASN A 24 16.70 -16.21 -51.93
N ASP A 25 17.32 -17.20 -52.58
CA ASP A 25 18.62 -17.86 -52.41
C ASP A 25 19.82 -16.89 -52.62
N GLN A 26 21.12 -17.10 -52.26
CA GLN A 26 21.95 -18.29 -51.96
C GLN A 26 23.35 -17.84 -51.42
N ILE A 27 23.99 -18.75 -50.67
CA ILE A 27 25.43 -19.16 -50.60
C ILE A 27 26.53 -18.22 -50.06
N GLY A 28 27.22 -18.75 -49.03
CA GLY A 28 28.63 -18.52 -48.75
C GLY A 28 29.16 -19.58 -47.77
N ASN A 29 29.79 -20.64 -48.27
CA ASN A 29 30.53 -21.64 -47.49
C ASN A 29 31.93 -21.09 -47.11
N GLY A 30 32.37 -21.35 -45.87
CA GLY A 30 33.72 -21.04 -45.40
C GLY A 30 34.02 -21.63 -44.02
N GLU A 31 34.68 -22.79 -44.04
CA GLU A 31 35.63 -23.41 -43.08
C GLU A 31 35.60 -23.14 -41.56
N MET A 32 35.37 -24.23 -40.82
CA MET A 32 36.13 -24.76 -39.68
C MET A 32 36.80 -23.78 -38.68
N GLY A 33 36.19 -23.70 -37.50
CA GLY A 33 36.87 -23.35 -36.25
C GLY A 33 36.03 -23.80 -35.05
N ALA A 34 36.37 -24.93 -34.43
CA ALA A 34 35.93 -25.21 -33.07
C ALA A 34 36.64 -24.20 -32.15
N PRO A 35 35.91 -23.51 -31.23
CA PRO A 35 35.75 -24.12 -29.92
C PRO A 35 34.46 -23.74 -29.15
N GLN A 36 34.00 -24.71 -28.35
CA GLN A 36 33.18 -24.62 -27.14
C GLN A 36 31.68 -24.28 -27.27
N ASP A 37 30.91 -25.32 -26.98
CA ASP A 37 29.50 -25.43 -26.60
C ASP A 37 28.75 -24.12 -26.29
N PRO A 38 27.62 -23.84 -26.98
CA PRO A 38 26.72 -22.76 -26.60
C PRO A 38 25.94 -23.20 -25.36
N THR A 39 26.48 -22.92 -24.18
CA THR A 39 25.66 -22.95 -22.96
C THR A 39 24.55 -21.93 -23.15
N SER A 40 23.33 -22.44 -23.15
CA SER A 40 22.14 -21.63 -23.36
C SER A 40 22.09 -20.53 -22.29
N LEU A 41 21.65 -19.32 -22.65
CA LEU A 41 21.39 -18.23 -21.69
C LEU A 41 20.50 -18.69 -20.51
N ILE A 42 19.75 -19.76 -20.71
CA ILE A 42 18.89 -20.42 -19.73
C ILE A 42 19.74 -21.16 -18.68
N ASP A 43 20.82 -21.86 -19.07
CA ASP A 43 21.69 -22.57 -18.14
C ASP A 43 22.50 -21.63 -17.23
N GLN A 44 22.83 -20.42 -17.71
CA GLN A 44 23.47 -19.39 -16.87
C GLN A 44 22.53 -18.79 -15.83
N LEU A 45 21.22 -18.74 -16.10
CA LEU A 45 20.21 -18.19 -15.19
C LEU A 45 19.73 -19.20 -14.13
N PHE A 46 19.92 -20.50 -14.34
CA PHE A 46 19.51 -21.58 -13.44
C PHE A 46 20.68 -22.23 -12.70
N THR A 47 21.75 -21.48 -12.45
CA THR A 47 22.82 -21.93 -11.55
C THR A 47 22.30 -21.95 -10.10
N PRO A 48 22.75 -22.92 -9.27
CA PRO A 48 22.31 -23.03 -7.88
C PRO A 48 22.63 -21.77 -7.07
N GLU A 49 23.66 -21.01 -7.46
CA GLU A 49 24.04 -19.75 -6.82
C GLU A 49 23.00 -18.64 -7.06
N VAL A 50 22.50 -18.49 -8.29
CA VAL A 50 21.44 -17.53 -8.63
C VAL A 50 20.10 -17.91 -8.00
N LEU A 51 19.78 -19.22 -7.94
CA LEU A 51 18.59 -19.74 -7.26
C LEU A 51 18.64 -19.55 -5.75
N MET A 52 19.82 -19.59 -5.13
CA MET A 52 20.01 -19.34 -3.68
C MET A 52 20.08 -17.85 -3.34
N ALA A 53 20.51 -17.00 -4.27
CA ALA A 53 20.48 -15.54 -4.16
C ALA A 53 19.10 -14.94 -4.47
N ALA A 54 18.19 -15.73 -5.07
CA ALA A 54 16.83 -15.30 -5.31
C ALA A 54 16.13 -14.93 -3.99
N PRO A 55 15.40 -13.80 -3.95
CA PRO A 55 14.71 -13.38 -2.74
C PRO A 55 13.77 -14.50 -2.29
N LYS A 56 13.98 -14.98 -1.06
CA LYS A 56 13.13 -16.01 -0.45
C LYS A 56 11.70 -15.51 -0.48
N ILE A 57 10.89 -16.07 -1.38
CA ILE A 57 9.49 -15.68 -1.53
C ILE A 57 8.76 -16.19 -0.29
N THR A 58 8.70 -15.36 0.74
CA THR A 58 8.01 -15.69 1.98
C THR A 58 6.50 -15.59 1.76
N SER A 59 5.74 -16.37 2.52
CA SER A 59 4.27 -16.32 2.48
C SER A 59 3.71 -14.93 2.81
N GLN A 60 4.47 -14.10 3.54
CA GLN A 60 4.10 -12.72 3.85
C GLN A 60 4.27 -11.79 2.66
N LEU A 61 5.36 -11.91 1.89
CA LEU A 61 5.58 -11.12 0.69
C LEU A 61 4.49 -11.39 -0.37
N MET A 62 4.11 -12.66 -0.55
CA MET A 62 2.99 -13.01 -1.44
C MET A 62 1.67 -12.41 -0.98
N LYS A 63 1.37 -12.42 0.32
CA LYS A 63 0.15 -11.83 0.87
C LYS A 63 0.10 -10.32 0.68
N GLN A 64 1.24 -9.64 0.79
CA GLN A 64 1.34 -8.20 0.55
C GLN A 64 1.13 -7.86 -0.93
N GLN A 65 1.79 -8.58 -1.85
CA GLN A 65 1.57 -8.41 -3.27
C GLN A 65 0.12 -8.73 -3.69
N LEU A 66 -0.53 -9.69 -3.03
CA LEU A 66 -1.95 -9.97 -3.25
C LEU A 66 -2.84 -8.84 -2.76
N ALA A 67 -2.54 -8.22 -1.61
CA ALA A 67 -3.30 -7.08 -1.10
C ALA A 67 -3.25 -5.89 -2.06
N ASP A 68 -2.05 -5.56 -2.58
CA ASP A 68 -1.88 -4.49 -3.57
C ASP A 68 -2.61 -4.79 -4.90
N TYR A 69 -2.68 -6.08 -5.28
CA TYR A 69 -3.44 -6.53 -6.45
C TYR A 69 -4.95 -6.51 -6.22
N GLU A 70 -5.42 -6.86 -5.01
CA GLU A 70 -6.82 -6.76 -4.63
C GLU A 70 -7.30 -5.32 -4.52
N GLU A 71 -6.45 -4.38 -4.08
CA GLU A 71 -6.79 -2.95 -4.01
C GLU A 71 -7.04 -2.35 -5.40
N ARG A 72 -6.18 -2.70 -6.37
CA ARG A 72 -6.35 -2.35 -7.80
C ARG A 72 -7.54 -3.04 -8.46
N ASN A 73 -8.02 -4.15 -7.89
CA ASN A 73 -9.13 -4.95 -8.40
C ASN A 73 -10.39 -4.90 -7.51
N THR A 74 -10.45 -3.96 -6.56
CA THR A 74 -11.52 -3.78 -5.55
C THR A 74 -12.91 -3.81 -6.16
N ILE A 75 -13.07 -3.24 -7.35
CA ILE A 75 -14.33 -3.21 -8.07
C ILE A 75 -14.74 -4.62 -8.54
N ALA A 76 -13.82 -5.44 -9.06
CA ALA A 76 -14.17 -6.81 -9.47
C ALA A 76 -14.38 -7.75 -8.26
N THR A 77 -13.65 -7.52 -7.16
CA THR A 77 -13.74 -8.33 -5.93
C THR A 77 -15.05 -8.08 -5.17
N THR A 78 -15.49 -6.82 -5.05
CA THR A 78 -16.78 -6.45 -4.43
C THR A 78 -18.01 -6.93 -5.22
N LEU A 79 -17.85 -7.18 -6.52
CA LEU A 79 -18.92 -7.58 -7.45
C LEU A 79 -18.77 -9.03 -7.94
N SER A 80 -17.84 -9.77 -7.33
CA SER A 80 -17.76 -11.22 -7.47
C SER A 80 -19.11 -11.83 -7.14
N ALA A 81 -19.52 -12.86 -7.88
CA ALA A 81 -20.76 -13.60 -7.63
C ALA A 81 -20.86 -14.18 -6.21
N LYS A 82 -19.73 -14.20 -5.48
CA LYS A 82 -19.59 -14.65 -4.09
C LYS A 82 -19.79 -13.53 -3.06
N SER A 83 -19.85 -12.26 -3.45
CA SER A 83 -20.13 -11.18 -2.50
C SER A 83 -21.62 -11.21 -2.14
N SER A 84 -21.92 -11.22 -0.84
CA SER A 84 -23.28 -11.27 -0.30
C SER A 84 -24.14 -10.14 -0.86
N THR A 85 -23.55 -8.96 -1.04
CA THR A 85 -24.20 -7.77 -1.59
C THR A 85 -24.57 -7.93 -3.06
N TYR A 86 -23.66 -8.41 -3.91
CA TYR A 86 -23.95 -8.65 -5.32
C TYR A 86 -25.01 -9.74 -5.49
N ALA A 87 -25.00 -10.80 -4.66
CA ALA A 87 -26.01 -11.86 -4.71
C ALA A 87 -27.43 -11.32 -4.45
N GLN A 88 -27.59 -10.41 -3.48
CA GLN A 88 -28.88 -9.83 -3.07
C GLN A 88 -29.43 -8.75 -4.03
N MET A 89 -28.65 -8.26 -5.01
CA MET A 89 -29.12 -7.22 -5.93
C MET A 89 -30.15 -7.72 -6.97
N LYS A 90 -31.03 -6.80 -7.40
CA LYS A 90 -32.00 -7.03 -8.50
C LYS A 90 -31.30 -7.25 -9.84
N LYS A 91 -31.92 -8.02 -10.75
CA LYS A 91 -31.38 -8.31 -12.10
C LYS A 91 -31.02 -7.06 -12.91
N LYS A 92 -31.83 -5.99 -12.81
CA LYS A 92 -31.60 -4.73 -13.53
C LYS A 92 -30.30 -4.06 -13.09
N THR A 93 -30.09 -3.91 -11.78
CA THR A 93 -28.87 -3.28 -11.23
C THR A 93 -27.63 -4.14 -11.47
N LYS A 94 -27.74 -5.47 -11.41
CA LYS A 94 -26.67 -6.39 -11.82
C LYS A 94 -26.25 -6.19 -13.28
N ASN A 95 -27.20 -6.02 -14.18
CA ASN A 95 -26.91 -5.88 -15.61
C ASN A 95 -26.27 -4.53 -15.93
N ASP A 96 -26.78 -3.46 -15.32
CA ASP A 96 -26.20 -2.11 -15.44
C ASP A 96 -24.76 -2.07 -14.92
N LEU A 97 -24.53 -2.65 -13.75
CA LEU A 97 -23.20 -2.76 -13.18
C LEU A 97 -22.25 -3.56 -14.08
N LYS A 98 -22.68 -4.70 -14.64
CA LYS A 98 -21.86 -5.45 -15.60
C LYS A 98 -21.49 -4.60 -16.82
N HIS A 99 -22.44 -3.81 -17.32
CA HIS A 99 -22.23 -2.92 -18.46
C HIS A 99 -21.20 -1.83 -18.12
N GLN A 100 -21.34 -1.15 -16.99
CA GLN A 100 -20.40 -0.15 -16.51
C GLN A 100 -19.00 -0.72 -16.28
N LEU A 101 -18.89 -1.91 -15.70
CA LEU A 101 -17.60 -2.59 -15.54
C LEU A 101 -16.95 -2.92 -16.87
N TRP A 102 -17.75 -3.40 -17.83
CA TRP A 102 -17.26 -3.71 -19.15
C TRP A 102 -16.80 -2.45 -19.89
N GLN A 103 -17.57 -1.35 -19.82
CA GLN A 103 -17.18 -0.04 -20.36
C GLN A 103 -15.86 0.43 -19.74
N ARG A 104 -15.76 0.42 -18.41
CA ARG A 104 -14.53 0.82 -17.71
C ARG A 104 -13.33 -0.01 -18.13
N LYS A 105 -13.48 -1.34 -18.26
CA LYS A 105 -12.41 -2.22 -18.75
C LYS A 105 -12.00 -1.89 -20.18
N PHE A 106 -12.99 -1.64 -21.05
CA PHE A 106 -12.74 -1.28 -22.44
C PHE A 106 -12.01 0.06 -22.54
N GLU A 107 -12.47 1.08 -21.83
CA GLU A 107 -11.86 2.41 -21.75
C GLU A 107 -10.42 2.33 -21.24
N THR A 108 -10.18 1.59 -20.16
CA THR A 108 -8.82 1.36 -19.60
C THR A 108 -7.91 0.73 -20.65
N THR A 109 -8.39 -0.29 -21.37
CA THR A 109 -7.60 -0.96 -22.42
C THR A 109 -7.28 -0.01 -23.58
N GLN A 110 -8.23 0.87 -23.95
CA GLN A 110 -8.03 1.86 -25.00
C GLN A 110 -7.06 2.96 -24.58
N GLN A 111 -7.11 3.40 -23.32
CA GLN A 111 -6.17 4.36 -22.75
C GLN A 111 -4.75 3.80 -22.76
N LEU A 112 -4.54 2.57 -22.26
CA LEU A 112 -3.22 1.92 -22.29
C LEU A 112 -2.63 1.81 -23.70
N ARG A 113 -3.45 1.41 -24.69
CA ARG A 113 -3.02 1.37 -26.10
C ARG A 113 -2.66 2.74 -26.66
N LYS A 114 -3.39 3.79 -26.25
CA LYS A 114 -3.11 5.16 -26.67
C LYS A 114 -1.81 5.64 -26.04
N GLU A 115 -1.63 5.40 -24.74
CA GLU A 115 -0.43 5.73 -23.99
C GLU A 115 0.82 5.04 -24.55
N GLU A 116 0.73 3.78 -24.96
CA GLU A 116 1.83 3.05 -25.60
C GLU A 116 2.21 3.66 -26.96
N LYS A 117 1.20 4.01 -27.79
CA LYS A 117 1.44 4.71 -29.06
C LYS A 117 2.07 6.08 -28.84
N ASP A 118 1.65 6.81 -27.82
CA ASP A 118 2.20 8.13 -27.54
C ASP A 118 3.57 8.05 -26.88
N ARG A 119 3.84 7.02 -26.06
CA ARG A 119 5.15 6.68 -25.52
C ARG A 119 6.15 6.39 -26.63
N THR A 120 5.83 5.50 -27.57
CA THR A 120 6.72 5.20 -28.70
C THR A 120 6.99 6.41 -29.60
N LYS A 121 6.06 7.38 -29.70
CA LYS A 121 6.33 8.67 -30.37
C LYS A 121 7.28 9.55 -29.56
N ARG A 122 7.09 9.64 -28.24
CA ARG A 122 7.93 10.42 -27.32
C ARG A 122 9.35 9.88 -27.23
N GLU A 123 9.51 8.55 -27.14
CA GLU A 123 10.81 7.88 -27.15
C GLU A 123 11.62 8.17 -28.42
N LYS A 124 10.95 8.37 -29.56
CA LYS A 124 11.60 8.73 -30.84
C LYS A 124 12.09 10.19 -30.89
N THR A 125 11.79 11.01 -29.89
CA THR A 125 12.29 12.39 -29.86
C THR A 125 13.78 12.41 -29.47
N ALA A 126 14.65 12.67 -30.45
CA ALA A 126 16.09 12.46 -30.34
C ALA A 126 16.81 13.26 -29.24
N VAL A 127 16.29 14.45 -28.89
CA VAL A 127 16.98 15.37 -27.97
C VAL A 127 16.63 15.13 -26.50
N VAL A 128 15.44 14.61 -26.20
CA VAL A 128 14.92 14.59 -24.81
C VAL A 128 14.34 13.22 -24.39
N GLY A 129 13.96 12.34 -25.33
CA GLY A 129 13.36 11.04 -25.01
C GLY A 129 11.97 11.14 -24.35
N ASP A 130 11.54 10.09 -23.64
CA ASP A 130 10.23 10.08 -22.95
C ASP A 130 10.31 10.69 -21.54
N VAL A 131 9.85 11.94 -21.42
CA VAL A 131 9.86 12.71 -20.15
C VAL A 131 8.61 12.45 -19.30
N GLN A 132 7.57 11.85 -19.87
CA GLN A 132 6.29 11.66 -19.15
C GLN A 132 6.38 10.79 -17.89
N PRO A 133 7.20 9.72 -17.82
CA PRO A 133 7.39 8.96 -16.59
C PRO A 133 7.86 9.85 -15.43
N MET A 134 8.72 10.84 -15.70
CA MET A 134 9.20 11.78 -14.70
C MET A 134 8.09 12.73 -14.23
N MET A 135 7.27 13.24 -15.15
CA MET A 135 6.14 14.11 -14.82
C MET A 135 5.06 13.39 -13.98
N ASN A 136 4.77 12.14 -14.34
CA ASN A 136 3.79 11.31 -13.64
C ASN A 136 4.29 10.98 -12.22
N ALA A 137 5.56 10.59 -12.08
CA ALA A 137 6.15 10.31 -10.77
C ALA A 137 6.09 11.52 -9.83
N LEU A 138 6.27 12.74 -10.33
CA LEU A 138 6.17 13.96 -9.52
C LEU A 138 4.73 14.23 -9.04
N THR A 139 3.74 14.01 -9.91
CA THR A 139 2.33 14.22 -9.58
C THR A 139 1.84 13.17 -8.56
N ASP A 140 2.25 11.91 -8.74
CA ASP A 140 1.93 10.82 -7.81
C ASP A 140 2.63 11.00 -6.45
N LEU A 141 3.88 11.49 -6.43
CA LEU A 141 4.60 11.79 -5.18
C LEU A 141 3.92 12.89 -4.36
N SER A 142 3.31 13.90 -5.00
CA SER A 142 2.54 14.91 -4.28
C SER A 142 1.37 14.27 -3.52
N SER A 143 0.64 13.38 -4.20
CA SER A 143 -0.48 12.65 -3.58
C SER A 143 0.01 11.71 -2.48
N PHE A 144 1.11 11.00 -2.70
CA PHE A 144 1.74 10.14 -1.70
C PHE A 144 2.22 10.92 -0.47
N LEU A 145 2.80 12.11 -0.66
CA LEU A 145 3.21 12.99 0.44
C LEU A 145 2.02 13.49 1.25
N ASP A 146 0.89 13.77 0.59
CA ASP A 146 -0.34 14.16 1.27
C ASP A 146 -0.96 12.97 2.04
N ASP A 147 -0.89 11.75 1.50
CA ASP A 147 -1.29 10.52 2.21
C ASP A 147 -0.39 10.24 3.42
N VAL A 148 0.93 10.42 3.29
CA VAL A 148 1.87 10.29 4.42
C VAL A 148 1.58 11.35 5.49
N ARG A 149 1.28 12.59 5.10
CA ARG A 149 0.90 13.66 6.03
C ARG A 149 -0.42 13.38 6.75
N THR A 150 -1.41 12.83 6.05
CA THR A 150 -2.70 12.49 6.66
C THR A 150 -2.60 11.29 7.60
N GLU A 151 -1.82 10.27 7.25
CA GLU A 151 -1.53 9.13 8.14
C GLU A 151 -0.70 9.54 9.37
N GLN A 152 0.23 10.48 9.23
CA GLN A 152 0.93 11.09 10.37
C GLN A 152 -0.03 11.84 11.29
N LYS A 153 -0.96 12.64 10.75
CA LYS A 153 -2.00 13.31 11.53
C LYS A 153 -2.92 12.31 12.23
N LYS A 154 -3.35 11.27 11.53
CA LYS A 154 -4.21 10.21 12.09
C LYS A 154 -3.52 9.41 13.20
N LYS A 155 -2.22 9.16 13.10
CA LYS A 155 -1.41 8.55 14.18
C LYS A 155 -1.25 9.48 15.39
N GLN A 156 -1.09 10.78 15.16
CA GLN A 156 -1.08 11.77 16.24
C GLN A 156 -2.46 11.86 16.94
N GLU A 157 -3.54 11.89 16.16
CA GLU A 157 -4.92 11.88 16.67
C GLU A 157 -5.27 10.57 17.40
N ALA A 158 -4.81 9.42 16.91
CA ALA A 158 -5.03 8.12 17.57
C ALA A 158 -4.28 8.02 18.92
N ASN A 159 -3.12 8.67 19.05
CA ASN A 159 -2.41 8.76 20.33
C ASN A 159 -3.17 9.66 21.33
N ILE A 160 -3.73 10.78 20.84
CA ILE A 160 -4.58 11.69 21.63
C ILE A 160 -5.91 11.04 22.04
N ASN A 161 -6.46 10.15 21.21
CA ASN A 161 -7.75 9.48 21.44
C ASN A 161 -7.70 8.26 22.37
N SER A 162 -6.52 7.90 22.91
CA SER A 162 -6.36 6.72 23.79
C SER A 162 -6.74 6.96 25.26
N ALA A 163 -7.03 8.19 25.66
CA ALA A 163 -7.63 8.50 26.94
C ALA A 163 -8.83 9.42 26.72
N LYS A 164 -10.06 8.93 26.97
CA LYS A 164 -11.25 9.79 27.04
C LYS A 164 -10.91 10.97 27.97
N ALA A 165 -10.85 12.17 27.43
CA ALA A 165 -10.54 13.37 28.20
C ALA A 165 -11.50 13.43 29.39
N LYS A 166 -10.96 13.41 30.61
CA LYS A 166 -11.79 13.51 31.81
C LYS A 166 -12.55 14.84 31.75
N PRO A 167 -13.86 14.84 32.03
CA PRO A 167 -14.63 16.08 32.02
C PRO A 167 -14.03 17.09 33.00
N MET A 168 -14.01 18.36 32.59
CA MET A 168 -13.47 19.43 33.42
C MET A 168 -14.20 19.50 34.77
N LYS A 169 -13.44 19.56 35.87
CA LYS A 169 -14.00 19.68 37.23
C LYS A 169 -14.85 20.95 37.36
N LYS A 170 -15.93 20.88 38.16
CA LYS A 170 -16.78 22.04 38.48
C LYS A 170 -15.94 23.17 39.11
N GLN A 171 -16.30 24.43 38.86
CA GLN A 171 -15.56 25.60 39.37
C GLN A 171 -15.35 25.57 40.89
N LYS A 172 -16.38 25.18 41.67
CA LYS A 172 -16.27 25.05 43.13
C LYS A 172 -15.23 24.01 43.57
N ALA A 173 -15.16 22.88 42.87
CA ALA A 173 -14.18 21.83 43.19
C ALA A 173 -12.75 22.28 42.89
N ARG A 174 -12.54 22.99 41.76
CA ARG A 174 -11.24 23.58 41.43
C ARG A 174 -10.79 24.61 42.48
N ALA A 175 -11.68 25.52 42.87
CA ALA A 175 -11.38 26.52 43.91
C ALA A 175 -11.06 25.87 45.27
N ALA A 176 -11.74 24.79 45.65
CA ALA A 176 -11.45 24.05 46.87
C ALA A 176 -10.07 23.36 46.82
N GLU A 177 -9.71 22.75 45.68
CA GLU A 177 -8.39 22.17 45.46
C GLU A 177 -7.28 23.22 45.50
N GLU A 178 -7.51 24.41 44.92
CA GLU A 178 -6.57 25.53 44.98
C GLU A 178 -6.35 26.02 46.41
N LEU A 179 -7.41 26.19 47.20
CA LEU A 179 -7.30 26.59 48.60
C LEU A 179 -6.56 25.54 49.43
N TRP A 180 -6.84 24.27 49.21
CA TRP A 180 -6.15 23.17 49.89
C TRP A 180 -4.66 23.13 49.53
N ASN A 181 -4.30 23.32 48.25
CA ASN A 181 -2.91 23.42 47.81
C ASN A 181 -2.19 24.60 48.47
N ILE A 182 -2.85 25.77 48.54
CA ILE A 182 -2.28 26.96 49.21
C ILE A 182 -2.07 26.69 50.70
N GLU A 183 -3.02 26.05 51.38
CA GLU A 183 -2.91 25.72 52.80
C GLU A 183 -1.79 24.70 53.06
N MET A 184 -1.69 23.65 52.24
CA MET A 184 -0.62 22.67 52.29
C MET A 184 0.75 23.34 52.08
N MET A 185 0.88 24.20 51.07
CA MET A 185 2.12 24.93 50.82
C MET A 185 2.50 25.84 51.99
N LYS A 186 1.53 26.56 52.58
CA LYS A 186 1.77 27.38 53.78
C LYS A 186 2.26 26.54 54.96
N ALA A 187 1.76 25.31 55.11
CA ALA A 187 2.22 24.39 56.14
C ALA A 187 3.66 23.91 55.89
N VAL A 188 3.98 23.51 54.65
CA VAL A 188 5.34 23.07 54.25
C VAL A 188 6.36 24.18 54.48
N VAL A 189 6.04 25.42 54.11
CA VAL A 189 6.96 26.56 54.31
C VAL A 189 7.20 26.87 55.79
N LYS A 190 6.28 26.52 56.69
CA LYS A 190 6.45 26.70 58.14
C LYS A 190 7.32 25.61 58.79
N ASP A 191 7.58 24.50 58.11
CA ASP A 191 8.36 23.39 58.66
C ASP A 191 9.86 23.76 58.76
N PRO A 192 10.48 23.72 59.96
CA PRO A 192 11.91 24.00 60.14
C PRO A 192 12.84 23.11 59.31
N TYR A 193 12.47 21.85 59.06
CA TYR A 193 13.26 20.93 58.26
C TYR A 193 13.27 21.32 56.79
N TYR A 194 12.13 21.79 56.27
CA TYR A 194 12.03 22.31 54.91
C TYR A 194 12.77 23.64 54.74
N GLN A 195 12.73 24.53 55.74
CA GLN A 195 13.45 25.81 55.72
C GLN A 195 14.97 25.65 55.72
N SER A 196 15.49 24.66 56.46
CA SER A 196 16.94 24.42 56.54
C SER A 196 17.51 23.76 55.28
N ASN A 197 16.85 22.72 54.76
CA ASN A 197 17.26 22.07 53.51
C ASN A 197 16.04 21.47 52.76
N PRO A 198 15.49 22.21 51.78
CA PRO A 198 14.28 21.78 51.08
C PRO A 198 14.50 20.52 50.24
N PHE A 199 15.66 20.38 49.61
CA PHE A 199 15.96 19.21 48.77
C PHE A 199 16.07 17.92 49.58
N SER A 200 16.67 17.99 50.77
CA SER A 200 16.76 16.85 51.67
C SER A 200 15.38 16.44 52.19
N ALA A 201 14.56 17.40 52.63
CA ALA A 201 13.19 17.15 53.08
C ALA A 201 12.35 16.48 51.97
N ILE A 202 12.39 17.01 50.74
CA ILE A 202 11.70 16.41 49.59
C ILE A 202 12.21 14.99 49.29
N SER A 203 13.54 14.78 49.30
CA SER A 203 14.13 13.46 49.06
C SER A 203 13.67 12.43 50.09
N THR A 204 13.63 12.80 51.37
CA THR A 204 13.12 11.92 52.44
C THR A 204 11.65 11.58 52.25
N HIS A 205 10.82 12.56 51.86
CA HIS A 205 9.39 12.35 51.62
C HIS A 205 9.15 11.39 50.45
N LEU A 206 9.86 11.58 49.33
CA LEU A 206 9.79 10.66 48.19
C LEU A 206 10.23 9.25 48.58
N LYS A 207 11.32 9.11 49.34
CA LYS A 207 11.80 7.82 49.82
C LYS A 207 10.73 7.11 50.68
N LEU A 208 10.03 7.84 51.54
CA LEU A 208 8.94 7.31 52.36
C LEU A 208 7.74 6.88 51.50
N LEU A 209 7.31 7.72 50.54
CA LEU A 209 6.24 7.39 49.59
C LEU A 209 6.51 6.08 48.84
N TYR A 210 7.68 5.97 48.21
CA TYR A 210 8.05 4.77 47.48
C TYR A 210 8.23 3.54 48.38
N SER A 211 8.67 3.72 49.63
CA SER A 211 8.78 2.60 50.58
C SER A 211 7.41 2.10 51.03
N ALA A 212 6.42 3.00 51.19
CA ALA A 212 5.06 2.66 51.56
C ALA A 212 4.32 1.91 50.44
N ASP A 213 4.40 2.41 49.20
CA ASP A 213 3.77 1.77 48.02
C ASP A 213 4.29 0.34 47.80
N ASN A 214 5.59 0.11 48.06
CA ASN A 214 6.22 -1.21 47.96
C ASN A 214 5.84 -2.17 49.11
N SER A 215 5.39 -1.65 50.26
CA SER A 215 4.98 -2.48 51.42
C SER A 215 3.54 -2.97 51.33
N THR A 216 2.66 -2.22 50.65
CA THR A 216 1.25 -2.60 50.40
C THR A 216 1.08 -3.62 49.27
N SER A 217 2.16 -3.97 48.59
CA SER A 217 2.21 -4.87 47.42
C SER A 217 2.83 -6.24 47.77
N ILE A 218 2.70 -6.71 49.01
CA ILE A 218 3.09 -8.08 49.38
C ILE A 218 1.80 -8.84 49.80
N PRO A 219 1.42 -9.94 49.13
CA PRO A 219 0.28 -10.77 49.51
C PRO A 219 0.49 -11.53 50.82
#